data_AF-V4H5W8-F1
#
_entry.id   AF-V4H5W8-F1
#
_cell.length_a   1.000
_cell.length_b   1.000
_cell.length_c   1.000
_cell.angle_alpha   90.00
_cell.angle_beta   90.00
_cell.angle_gamma   90.00
#
_symmetry.space_group_name_H-M   'P 1'
#
loop_
_entity.id
_entity.type
_entity.pdbx_description
1 polymer ?
#
loop_
_entity_poly.entity_id
_entity_poly.type
_entity_poly.pdbx_seq_one_letter_code
_entity_poly.pdbx_strand_id
1 'polypeptide(L)'
;MNQEENETTTESLSLGQTLAHARAEQNLSFDDIAARLKLNHSQITKLENDEYQSLGPETFVRGYVKSYSALLGLDSEQVLALYETPEVPEQKRNMKSFSRRTEKEANDNRLMVVSYLVLLVFVGLSAFWWWQTASNSEGSEEISGLNEAITAPETTPSPLATNGDASHALESNIAKTDVSVQTASDEFREQQPKDESVLAQNTEVTSDKLAVEPATNDVSKAVEASPTASAQQSEPVAEQPEAAISSEVPETSTVVMYFEQDSWVEIFDATQERVAFGVKKAGYTMTVTGLAPFSVVLGKHQVVSIELDGQPIDISGLPRNRLAKFKLPLAE
;
A
#
# COMPACT_ATOMS: atom_id res chain seq x y z
N MET A 1 -49.60 60.64 -14.16
CA MET A 1 -49.88 59.34 -14.83
C MET A 1 -48.62 58.54 -14.67
N ASN A 2 -48.43 57.97 -13.49
CA ASN A 2 -47.15 57.44 -13.06
C ASN A 2 -47.35 55.92 -13.03
N GLN A 3 -46.65 55.21 -13.91
CA GLN A 3 -46.66 53.76 -13.89
C GLN A 3 -45.61 53.33 -12.86
N GLU A 4 -46.04 52.55 -11.88
CA GLU A 4 -45.14 51.84 -10.97
C GLU A 4 -44.64 50.61 -11.73
N GLU A 5 -43.48 50.76 -12.37
CA GLU A 5 -42.79 49.66 -13.02
C GLU A 5 -42.24 48.74 -11.91
N ASN A 6 -43.00 47.69 -11.60
CA ASN A 6 -42.61 46.67 -10.64
C ASN A 6 -41.50 45.80 -11.24
N GLU A 7 -40.25 46.26 -11.14
CA GLU A 7 -39.06 45.50 -11.49
C GLU A 7 -38.93 44.27 -10.58
N THR A 8 -39.46 43.14 -11.04
CA THR A 8 -39.20 41.83 -10.42
C THR A 8 -37.75 41.44 -10.65
N THR A 9 -36.86 41.92 -9.80
CA THR A 9 -35.48 41.44 -9.68
C THR A 9 -35.52 39.98 -9.24
N THR A 10 -35.41 39.07 -10.21
CA THR A 10 -35.23 37.64 -9.96
C THR A 10 -33.83 37.42 -9.39
N GLU A 11 -33.68 37.52 -8.07
CA GLU A 11 -32.46 37.08 -7.40
C GLU A 11 -32.26 35.58 -7.65
N SER A 12 -31.16 35.22 -8.32
CA SER A 12 -30.80 33.84 -8.59
C SER A 12 -30.33 33.19 -7.29
N LEU A 13 -31.13 32.28 -6.73
CA LEU A 13 -30.75 31.49 -5.56
C LEU A 13 -29.41 30.78 -5.79
N SER A 14 -28.61 30.68 -4.73
CA SER A 14 -27.40 29.85 -4.75
C SER A 14 -27.75 28.36 -4.90
N LEU A 15 -26.74 27.54 -5.16
CA LEU A 15 -26.90 26.08 -5.20
C LEU A 15 -27.42 25.56 -3.85
N GLY A 16 -26.80 25.98 -2.74
CA GLY A 16 -27.24 25.59 -1.40
C GLY A 16 -28.66 26.04 -1.07
N GLN A 17 -29.02 27.28 -1.40
CA GLN A 17 -30.38 27.81 -1.25
C GLN A 17 -31.40 27.04 -2.10
N THR A 18 -31.05 26.66 -3.33
CA THR A 18 -31.91 25.87 -4.23
C THR A 18 -32.21 24.49 -3.64
N LEU A 19 -31.21 23.81 -3.09
CA LEU A 19 -31.39 22.52 -2.40
C LEU A 19 -32.22 22.67 -1.11
N ALA A 20 -31.95 23.70 -0.30
CA ALA A 20 -32.67 23.97 0.93
C ALA A 20 -34.16 24.28 0.68
N HIS A 21 -34.48 25.07 -0.36
CA HIS A 21 -35.84 25.39 -0.78
C HIS A 21 -36.61 24.12 -1.18
N ALA A 22 -36.06 23.33 -2.09
CA ALA A 22 -36.71 22.10 -2.57
C ALA A 22 -36.84 21.01 -1.47
N ARG A 23 -35.90 20.96 -0.50
CA ARG A 23 -36.07 20.13 0.71
C ARG A 23 -37.25 20.61 1.55
N ALA A 24 -37.39 21.93 1.75
CA ALA A 24 -38.46 22.53 2.53
C ALA A 24 -39.85 22.37 1.86
N GLU A 25 -39.95 22.53 0.54
CA GLU A 25 -41.20 22.29 -0.22
C GLU A 25 -41.71 20.85 -0.04
N GLN A 26 -40.80 19.87 -0.02
CA GLN A 26 -41.13 18.46 0.22
C GLN A 26 -41.28 18.11 1.70
N ASN A 27 -41.16 19.10 2.61
CA ASN A 27 -41.24 18.94 4.07
C ASN A 27 -40.27 17.89 4.63
N LEU A 28 -39.11 17.70 3.98
CA LEU A 28 -38.12 16.71 4.36
C LEU A 28 -37.20 17.22 5.49
N SER A 29 -37.00 16.38 6.51
CA SER A 29 -36.08 16.67 7.61
C SER A 29 -34.62 16.50 7.21
N PHE A 30 -33.69 17.00 8.03
CA PHE A 30 -32.26 16.67 7.85
C PHE A 30 -32.00 15.17 8.02
N ASP A 31 -32.73 14.51 8.93
CA ASP A 31 -32.65 13.06 9.17
C ASP A 31 -33.12 12.23 7.97
N ASP A 32 -34.17 12.68 7.26
CA ASP A 32 -34.64 12.07 6.01
C ASP A 32 -33.55 12.06 4.93
N ILE A 33 -32.92 13.21 4.72
CA ILE A 33 -31.85 13.37 3.73
C ILE A 33 -30.61 12.59 4.16
N ALA A 34 -30.27 12.60 5.45
CA ALA A 34 -29.16 11.84 6.02
C ALA A 34 -29.32 10.33 5.81
N ALA A 35 -30.50 9.79 6.12
CA ALA A 35 -30.81 8.37 5.95
C ALA A 35 -30.76 7.93 4.47
N ARG A 36 -31.27 8.77 3.55
CA ARG A 36 -31.37 8.45 2.11
C ARG A 36 -30.03 8.63 1.37
N LEU A 37 -29.30 9.72 1.62
CA LEU A 37 -28.02 10.02 0.96
C LEU A 37 -26.79 9.43 1.68
N LYS A 38 -26.96 8.93 2.92
CA LYS A 38 -25.88 8.46 3.81
C LYS A 38 -24.85 9.56 4.14
N LEU A 39 -25.34 10.80 4.23
CA LEU A 39 -24.59 11.98 4.68
C LEU A 39 -24.92 12.26 6.16
N ASN A 40 -24.01 12.90 6.89
CA ASN A 40 -24.32 13.41 8.23
C ASN A 40 -24.90 14.84 8.16
N HIS A 41 -25.57 15.30 9.22
CA HIS A 41 -26.21 16.63 9.24
C HIS A 41 -25.24 17.76 8.92
N SER A 42 -23.99 17.72 9.42
CA SER A 42 -23.00 18.76 9.09
C SER A 42 -22.67 18.81 7.60
N GLN A 43 -22.64 17.67 6.89
CA GLN A 43 -22.47 17.67 5.43
C GLN A 43 -23.67 18.28 4.70
N ILE A 44 -24.89 18.02 5.16
CA ILE A 44 -26.12 18.53 4.54
C ILE A 44 -26.26 20.04 4.78
N THR A 45 -26.05 20.51 6.02
CA THR A 45 -26.00 21.94 6.35
C THR A 45 -24.94 22.67 5.52
N LYS A 46 -23.75 22.09 5.35
CA LYS A 46 -22.70 22.69 4.52
C LYS A 46 -23.03 22.73 3.03
N LEU A 47 -23.77 21.76 2.51
CA LEU A 47 -24.28 21.81 1.12
C LEU A 47 -25.34 22.91 0.97
N GLU A 48 -26.23 23.07 1.95
CA GLU A 48 -27.27 24.11 1.96
C GLU A 48 -26.71 25.54 2.22
N ASN A 49 -25.53 25.65 2.83
CA ASN A 49 -24.81 26.91 3.11
C ASN A 49 -23.71 27.25 2.08
N ASP A 50 -23.53 26.47 1.01
CA ASP A 50 -22.42 26.60 0.04
C ASP A 50 -20.98 26.45 0.62
N GLU A 51 -20.82 25.81 1.80
CA GLU A 51 -19.56 25.63 2.54
C GLU A 51 -18.67 24.49 2.01
N TYR A 52 -18.48 24.43 0.69
CA TYR A 52 -17.91 23.27 -0.02
C TYR A 52 -16.50 22.86 0.40
N GLN A 53 -15.66 23.81 0.79
CA GLN A 53 -14.22 23.61 1.03
C GLN A 53 -13.94 22.68 2.22
N SER A 54 -14.94 22.43 3.07
CA SER A 54 -14.85 21.58 4.26
C SER A 54 -15.62 20.25 4.15
N LEU A 55 -16.11 19.90 2.95
CA LEU A 55 -16.79 18.63 2.65
C LEU A 55 -15.84 17.51 2.16
N GLY A 56 -14.61 17.86 1.77
CA GLY A 56 -13.61 16.94 1.23
C GLY A 56 -13.24 17.24 -0.23
N PRO A 57 -12.77 16.22 -1.00
CA PRO A 57 -12.47 16.38 -2.42
C PRO A 57 -13.67 16.88 -3.23
N GLU A 58 -13.41 17.81 -4.15
CA GLU A 58 -14.39 18.44 -5.04
C GLU A 58 -15.24 17.41 -5.83
N THR A 59 -14.63 16.30 -6.26
CA THR A 59 -15.33 15.19 -6.93
C THR A 59 -16.38 14.51 -6.05
N PHE A 60 -16.22 14.51 -4.73
CA PHE A 60 -17.25 14.05 -3.80
C PHE A 60 -18.34 15.10 -3.63
N VAL A 61 -17.99 16.39 -3.57
CA VAL A 61 -18.96 17.49 -3.50
C VAL A 61 -19.90 17.49 -4.70
N ARG A 62 -19.35 17.41 -5.92
CA ARG A 62 -20.14 17.26 -7.17
C ARG A 62 -21.03 16.01 -7.13
N GLY A 63 -20.54 14.92 -6.54
CA GLY A 63 -21.32 13.69 -6.30
C GLY A 63 -22.49 13.88 -5.32
N TYR A 64 -22.27 14.59 -4.21
CA TYR A 64 -23.30 14.90 -3.21
C TYR A 64 -24.38 15.82 -3.79
N VAL A 65 -23.99 16.88 -4.51
CA VAL A 65 -24.93 17.78 -5.19
C VAL A 65 -25.82 17.01 -6.16
N LYS A 66 -25.22 16.13 -6.99
CA LYS A 66 -25.95 15.31 -7.95
C LYS A 66 -26.90 14.31 -7.27
N SER A 67 -26.49 13.66 -6.18
CA SER A 67 -27.36 12.73 -5.45
C SER A 67 -28.51 13.45 -4.72
N TYR A 68 -28.25 14.64 -4.17
CA TYR A 68 -29.26 15.44 -3.46
C TYR A 68 -30.27 16.04 -4.44
N SER A 69 -29.81 16.59 -5.57
CA SER A 69 -30.68 17.07 -6.66
C SER A 69 -31.60 15.96 -7.17
N ALA A 70 -31.05 14.77 -7.44
CA ALA A 70 -31.83 13.62 -7.88
C ALA A 70 -32.84 13.12 -6.84
N LEU A 71 -32.51 13.17 -5.53
CA LEU A 71 -33.43 12.85 -4.44
C LEU A 71 -34.61 13.84 -4.34
N LEU A 72 -34.36 15.12 -4.62
CA LEU A 72 -35.38 16.17 -4.64
C LEU A 72 -36.12 16.26 -5.98
N GLY A 73 -35.78 15.46 -7.00
CA GLY A 73 -36.37 15.53 -8.33
C GLY A 73 -35.95 16.74 -9.17
N LEU A 74 -34.88 17.44 -8.76
CA LEU A 74 -34.29 18.57 -9.48
C LEU A 74 -33.38 18.10 -10.63
N ASP A 75 -33.31 18.90 -11.69
CA ASP A 75 -32.32 18.71 -12.75
C ASP A 75 -30.91 18.86 -12.18
N SER A 76 -30.17 17.75 -12.15
CA SER A 76 -28.86 17.69 -11.51
C SER A 76 -27.77 18.41 -12.29
N GLU A 77 -27.91 18.65 -13.60
CA GLU A 77 -26.92 19.39 -14.38
C GLU A 77 -27.17 20.91 -14.23
N GLN A 78 -28.44 21.34 -14.16
CA GLN A 78 -28.79 22.74 -13.87
C GLN A 78 -28.37 23.16 -12.46
N VAL A 79 -28.62 22.34 -11.44
CA VAL A 79 -28.14 22.63 -10.07
C VAL A 79 -26.60 22.58 -10.00
N LEU A 80 -25.95 21.64 -10.70
CA LEU A 80 -24.49 21.57 -10.74
C LEU A 80 -23.84 22.71 -11.56
N ALA A 81 -24.58 23.38 -12.46
CA ALA A 81 -24.11 24.59 -13.14
C ALA A 81 -23.99 25.81 -12.19
N LEU A 82 -24.68 25.78 -11.03
CA LEU A 82 -24.52 26.75 -9.95
C LEU A 82 -23.31 26.46 -9.06
N TYR A 83 -22.56 25.37 -9.30
CA TYR A 83 -21.41 24.97 -8.48
C TYR A 83 -20.16 25.77 -8.84
N GLU A 84 -19.99 26.93 -8.19
CA GLU A 84 -18.77 27.71 -8.30
C GLU A 84 -17.58 26.91 -7.74
N THR A 85 -16.75 26.42 -8.66
CA THR A 85 -15.60 25.58 -8.34
C THR A 85 -14.47 26.48 -7.83
N PRO A 86 -14.03 26.35 -6.56
CA PRO A 86 -12.98 27.21 -6.04
C PRO A 86 -11.68 27.00 -6.83
N GLU A 87 -10.97 28.07 -7.18
CA GLU A 87 -9.67 28.03 -7.86
C GLU A 87 -8.56 27.50 -6.94
N VAL A 88 -8.64 26.20 -6.61
CA VAL A 88 -7.53 25.46 -6.01
C VAL A 88 -6.54 25.18 -7.15
N PRO A 89 -5.32 25.74 -7.13
CA PRO A 89 -4.36 25.51 -8.20
C PRO A 89 -4.06 24.01 -8.32
N GLU A 90 -4.10 23.46 -9.54
CA GLU A 90 -3.80 22.04 -9.81
C GLU A 90 -2.35 21.70 -9.42
N GLN A 91 -2.11 21.42 -8.14
CA GLN A 91 -0.87 20.79 -7.70
C GLN A 91 -0.92 19.33 -8.15
N LYS A 92 -0.54 19.10 -9.43
CA LYS A 92 -0.48 17.78 -10.07
C LYS A 92 0.31 16.81 -9.20
N ARG A 93 -0.43 16.06 -8.38
CA ARG A 93 0.12 15.26 -7.30
C ARG A 93 0.77 14.01 -7.91
N ASN A 94 2.03 14.17 -8.30
CA ASN A 94 2.87 13.14 -8.91
C ASN A 94 2.57 11.77 -8.29
N MET A 95 1.87 10.92 -9.06
CA MET A 95 1.42 9.63 -8.58
C MET A 95 2.64 8.74 -8.42
N LYS A 96 3.17 8.66 -7.20
CA LYS A 96 4.15 7.63 -6.82
C LYS A 96 3.49 6.29 -7.12
N SER A 97 4.02 5.57 -8.12
CA SER A 97 3.52 4.24 -8.46
C SER A 97 3.80 3.30 -7.30
N PHE A 98 2.77 2.97 -6.53
CA PHE A 98 2.82 1.96 -5.47
C PHE A 98 2.89 0.52 -6.02
N SER A 99 3.06 0.38 -7.35
CA SER A 99 3.29 -0.89 -8.03
C SER A 99 4.61 -0.84 -8.81
N ARG A 100 5.38 -1.94 -8.76
CA ARG A 100 6.58 -2.22 -9.56
C ARG A 100 7.85 -1.37 -9.31
N ARG A 101 8.25 -1.15 -8.06
CA ARG A 101 9.68 -0.86 -7.72
C ARG A 101 10.26 -1.76 -6.65
N THR A 102 9.96 -3.05 -6.76
CA THR A 102 10.66 -4.16 -6.10
C THR A 102 11.43 -4.96 -7.15
N GLU A 103 12.61 -5.48 -6.75
CA GLU A 103 13.31 -6.62 -7.39
C GLU A 103 13.97 -6.47 -8.79
N LYS A 104 14.15 -5.27 -9.37
CA LYS A 104 15.01 -5.17 -10.59
C LYS A 104 15.95 -3.96 -10.77
N GLU A 105 16.26 -3.25 -9.70
CA GLU A 105 17.32 -2.21 -9.67
C GLU A 105 18.32 -2.43 -8.52
N ALA A 106 18.60 -3.71 -8.20
CA ALA A 106 19.64 -4.13 -7.25
C ALA A 106 20.88 -4.74 -7.95
N ASN A 107 21.02 -4.53 -9.27
CA ASN A 107 22.26 -4.85 -9.98
C ASN A 107 23.30 -3.79 -9.62
N ASP A 108 24.21 -4.11 -8.69
CA ASP A 108 25.34 -3.24 -8.37
C ASP A 108 26.19 -3.01 -9.62
N ASN A 109 26.21 -1.75 -10.08
CA ASN A 109 26.98 -1.30 -11.23
C ASN A 109 28.48 -1.63 -11.09
N ARG A 110 29.00 -1.73 -9.86
CA ARG A 110 30.39 -2.14 -9.61
C ARG A 110 30.66 -3.57 -10.05
N LEU A 111 29.74 -4.52 -9.84
CA LEU A 111 29.90 -5.91 -10.29
C LEU A 111 29.90 -6.00 -11.82
N MET A 112 29.08 -5.19 -12.49
CA MET A 112 29.07 -5.07 -13.96
C MET A 112 30.41 -4.49 -14.48
N VAL A 113 30.93 -3.43 -13.86
CA VAL A 113 32.24 -2.84 -14.21
C VAL A 113 33.40 -3.81 -13.95
N VAL A 114 33.38 -4.55 -12.84
CA VAL A 114 34.39 -5.58 -12.53
C VAL A 114 34.36 -6.71 -13.56
N SER A 115 33.17 -7.16 -13.97
CA SER A 115 33.02 -8.18 -15.03
C SER A 115 33.67 -7.72 -16.36
N TYR A 116 33.44 -6.48 -16.78
CA TYR A 116 34.08 -5.92 -17.98
C TYR A 116 35.60 -5.76 -17.83
N LEU A 117 36.11 -5.38 -16.66
CA LEU A 117 37.57 -5.29 -16.42
C LEU A 117 38.24 -6.67 -16.50
N VAL A 118 37.64 -7.71 -15.90
CA VAL A 118 38.16 -9.08 -15.97
C VAL A 118 38.17 -9.59 -17.42
N LEU A 119 37.11 -9.32 -18.18
CA LEU A 119 37.03 -9.68 -19.60
C LEU A 119 38.08 -8.94 -20.44
N LEU A 120 38.28 -7.64 -20.21
CA LEU A 120 39.28 -6.82 -20.90
C LEU A 120 40.71 -7.33 -20.63
N VAL A 121 41.02 -7.67 -19.39
CA VAL A 121 42.31 -8.27 -19.01
C VAL A 121 42.52 -9.62 -19.70
N PHE A 122 41.48 -10.48 -19.75
CA PHE A 122 41.56 -11.75 -20.48
C PHE A 122 41.87 -11.56 -21.96
N VAL A 123 41.14 -10.67 -22.65
CA VAL A 123 41.38 -10.36 -24.07
C VAL A 123 42.78 -9.78 -24.30
N GLY A 124 43.24 -8.88 -23.42
CA GLY A 124 44.59 -8.31 -23.50
C GLY A 124 45.69 -9.35 -23.32
N LEU A 125 45.55 -10.27 -22.36
CA LEU A 125 46.48 -11.38 -22.16
C LEU A 125 46.48 -12.34 -23.36
N SER A 126 45.31 -12.71 -23.90
CA SER A 126 45.23 -13.56 -25.10
C SER A 126 45.89 -12.93 -26.32
N ALA A 127 45.68 -11.63 -26.55
CA ALA A 127 46.32 -10.90 -27.65
C ALA A 127 47.85 -10.81 -27.49
N PHE A 128 48.33 -10.55 -26.26
CA PHE A 128 49.77 -10.54 -25.95
C PHE A 128 50.41 -11.91 -26.16
N TRP A 129 49.77 -12.98 -25.71
CA TRP A 129 50.25 -14.36 -25.89
C TRP A 129 50.29 -14.75 -27.38
N TRP A 130 49.30 -14.32 -28.18
CA TRP A 130 49.29 -14.54 -29.62
C TRP A 130 50.41 -13.77 -30.33
N TRP A 131 50.69 -12.52 -29.93
CA TRP A 131 51.82 -11.76 -30.47
C TRP A 131 53.16 -12.43 -30.10
N GLN A 132 53.32 -12.93 -28.88
CA GLN A 132 54.55 -13.60 -28.43
C GLN A 132 54.83 -14.90 -29.21
N THR A 133 53.80 -15.71 -29.53
CA THR A 133 54.02 -16.90 -30.38
C THR A 133 54.30 -16.53 -31.85
N ALA A 134 53.69 -15.45 -32.36
CA ALA A 134 54.00 -14.93 -33.69
C ALA A 134 55.46 -14.44 -33.80
N SER A 135 55.98 -13.72 -32.81
CA SER A 135 57.40 -13.30 -32.78
C SER A 135 58.39 -14.44 -32.57
N ASN A 136 57.95 -15.58 -32.05
CA ASN A 136 58.80 -16.75 -31.84
C ASN A 136 58.82 -17.73 -33.04
N SER A 137 58.23 -17.35 -34.18
CA SER A 137 58.12 -18.21 -35.38
C SER A 137 59.30 -18.06 -36.36
N GLU A 138 60.18 -17.06 -36.19
CA GLU A 138 61.37 -16.88 -37.04
C GLU A 138 62.54 -17.75 -36.53
N GLY A 139 62.57 -19.04 -36.91
CA GLY A 139 63.64 -19.92 -36.39
C GLY A 139 63.80 -21.36 -36.89
N SER A 140 63.12 -21.83 -37.94
CA SER A 140 63.29 -23.21 -38.45
C SER A 140 63.00 -23.38 -39.96
N GLU A 141 63.83 -22.80 -40.84
CA GLU A 141 63.82 -23.08 -42.29
C GLU A 141 65.26 -23.19 -42.87
N GLU A 142 66.05 -24.12 -42.34
CA GLU A 142 67.31 -24.58 -42.96
C GLU A 142 67.58 -26.09 -42.70
N ILE A 143 66.78 -26.98 -43.29
CA ILE A 143 67.24 -28.34 -43.65
C ILE A 143 66.68 -28.79 -45.02
N SER A 144 66.65 -27.88 -46.00
CA SER A 144 66.25 -28.20 -47.37
C SER A 144 67.48 -28.59 -48.21
N GLY A 145 68.03 -29.79 -47.95
CA GLY A 145 69.21 -30.28 -48.68
C GLY A 145 69.87 -31.53 -48.09
N LEU A 146 69.38 -32.71 -48.49
CA LEU A 146 70.13 -33.96 -48.72
C LEU A 146 69.15 -35.13 -48.96
N ASN A 147 68.44 -35.09 -50.11
CA ASN A 147 67.67 -36.24 -50.60
C ASN A 147 68.24 -36.67 -51.96
N GLU A 148 69.27 -37.52 -51.95
CA GLU A 148 69.79 -38.14 -53.17
C GLU A 148 70.05 -39.64 -53.01
N ALA A 149 69.09 -40.42 -53.53
CA ALA A 149 69.26 -41.70 -54.22
C ALA A 149 70.00 -42.90 -53.57
N ILE A 150 69.28 -43.69 -52.76
CA ILE A 150 69.29 -45.18 -52.84
C ILE A 150 67.82 -45.63 -52.65
N THR A 151 67.03 -46.09 -53.63
CA THR A 151 67.20 -47.19 -54.62
C THR A 151 66.92 -48.60 -54.07
N ALA A 152 65.63 -48.94 -53.87
CA ALA A 152 65.04 -50.28 -54.12
C ALA A 152 63.49 -50.24 -53.97
N PRO A 153 62.69 -50.87 -54.85
CA PRO A 153 61.23 -51.00 -54.72
C PRO A 153 60.76 -52.42 -54.32
N GLU A 154 59.58 -52.55 -53.70
CA GLU A 154 58.61 -53.69 -53.65
C GLU A 154 57.59 -53.44 -52.49
N THR A 155 56.35 -53.96 -52.38
CA THR A 155 55.31 -54.40 -53.33
C THR A 155 53.91 -54.42 -52.62
N THR A 156 52.88 -53.80 -53.25
CA THR A 156 51.41 -54.12 -53.34
C THR A 156 50.80 -55.31 -52.54
N PRO A 157 49.49 -55.34 -52.09
CA PRO A 157 48.50 -54.31 -51.67
C PRO A 157 47.65 -54.65 -50.38
N SER A 158 46.63 -53.79 -50.09
CA SER A 158 45.23 -54.00 -49.58
C SER A 158 44.65 -55.44 -49.34
N PRO A 159 43.52 -55.70 -48.59
CA PRO A 159 42.39 -54.77 -48.31
C PRO A 159 41.45 -54.95 -47.06
N LEU A 160 40.47 -54.03 -46.94
CA LEU A 160 39.02 -54.20 -46.60
C LEU A 160 38.47 -54.19 -45.13
N ALA A 161 37.19 -53.76 -45.04
CA ALA A 161 36.13 -54.06 -44.06
C ALA A 161 36.10 -53.31 -42.70
N THR A 162 34.95 -52.92 -42.10
CA THR A 162 33.55 -52.81 -42.61
C THR A 162 32.63 -51.97 -41.69
N ASN A 163 31.52 -51.44 -42.23
CA ASN A 163 30.33 -50.86 -41.54
C ASN A 163 30.59 -49.57 -40.72
N GLY A 164 29.66 -48.64 -40.46
CA GLY A 164 28.17 -48.62 -40.45
C GLY A 164 27.71 -48.20 -39.04
N ASP A 165 26.69 -47.38 -38.80
CA ASP A 165 25.57 -46.83 -39.59
C ASP A 165 25.26 -45.38 -39.12
N ALA A 166 24.61 -44.57 -39.96
CA ALA A 166 24.19 -43.20 -39.64
C ALA A 166 23.02 -42.66 -40.51
N SER A 167 21.98 -43.46 -40.77
CA SER A 167 20.75 -42.95 -41.38
C SER A 167 19.80 -42.36 -40.35
N HIS A 168 19.56 -41.03 -40.39
CA HIS A 168 18.27 -40.51 -40.83
C HIS A 168 18.25 -38.98 -40.94
N ALA A 169 17.50 -38.49 -41.93
CA ALA A 169 17.24 -37.07 -42.15
C ALA A 169 15.74 -36.76 -42.16
N LEU A 170 15.43 -35.50 -41.87
CA LEU A 170 14.31 -34.70 -42.39
C LEU A 170 12.83 -35.09 -42.09
N GLU A 171 12.17 -34.18 -41.35
CA GLU A 171 11.08 -33.30 -41.86
C GLU A 171 9.59 -33.61 -41.60
N SER A 172 8.81 -32.51 -41.47
CA SER A 172 7.34 -32.40 -41.68
C SER A 172 6.41 -32.90 -40.52
N ASN A 173 5.17 -32.41 -40.33
CA ASN A 173 4.54 -31.17 -40.83
C ASN A 173 3.32 -30.66 -40.00
N ILE A 174 2.93 -29.42 -40.31
CA ILE A 174 1.69 -28.63 -40.09
C ILE A 174 0.38 -29.34 -39.65
N ALA A 175 -0.28 -28.75 -38.63
CA ALA A 175 -1.73 -28.39 -38.53
C ALA A 175 -1.93 -27.51 -37.26
N LYS A 176 -2.61 -26.36 -37.17
CA LYS A 176 -3.66 -25.62 -37.92
C LYS A 176 -5.11 -26.13 -37.73
N THR A 177 -5.94 -25.35 -37.02
CA THR A 177 -7.43 -25.26 -37.13
C THR A 177 -7.94 -24.00 -36.40
N ASP A 178 -8.89 -23.30 -37.01
CA ASP A 178 -9.65 -22.16 -36.48
C ASP A 178 -11.07 -22.59 -36.03
N VAL A 179 -11.66 -21.94 -35.03
CA VAL A 179 -13.13 -21.93 -34.78
C VAL A 179 -13.56 -20.57 -34.19
N SER A 180 -14.70 -20.04 -34.64
CA SER A 180 -15.30 -18.78 -34.16
C SER A 180 -16.84 -18.81 -34.23
N VAL A 181 -17.51 -18.41 -33.14
CA VAL A 181 -18.97 -18.14 -32.97
C VAL A 181 -19.04 -17.16 -31.77
N GLN A 182 -19.70 -15.99 -31.73
CA GLN A 182 -21.08 -15.56 -32.07
C GLN A 182 -22.17 -16.20 -31.16
N THR A 183 -23.33 -15.59 -30.80
CA THR A 183 -23.86 -14.20 -30.74
C THR A 183 -25.22 -14.27 -29.95
N ALA A 184 -25.81 -13.12 -29.57
CA ALA A 184 -27.21 -12.91 -29.10
C ALA A 184 -27.56 -13.27 -27.62
N SER A 185 -28.73 -12.88 -27.10
CA SER A 185 -29.34 -11.54 -26.84
C SER A 185 -30.71 -11.73 -26.12
N ASP A 186 -31.29 -10.66 -25.56
CA ASP A 186 -32.72 -10.51 -25.16
C ASP A 186 -33.23 -11.43 -24.00
N GLU A 187 -34.28 -11.14 -23.21
CA GLU A 187 -35.11 -9.93 -23.00
C GLU A 187 -35.85 -9.93 -21.63
N PHE A 188 -36.47 -8.79 -21.27
CA PHE A 188 -37.70 -8.59 -20.47
C PHE A 188 -37.90 -9.05 -18.98
N ARG A 189 -38.21 -8.02 -18.13
CA ARG A 189 -39.46 -7.85 -17.34
C ARG A 189 -39.65 -8.37 -15.89
N GLU A 190 -39.49 -7.43 -14.93
CA GLU A 190 -40.53 -6.92 -13.98
C GLU A 190 -41.47 -7.88 -13.23
N GLN A 191 -41.43 -7.88 -11.87
CA GLN A 191 -42.64 -7.98 -11.02
C GLN A 191 -42.43 -7.57 -9.54
N GLN A 192 -43.16 -6.53 -9.12
CA GLN A 192 -43.82 -6.38 -7.81
C GLN A 192 -45.33 -6.72 -8.05
N PRO A 193 -46.25 -6.87 -7.04
CA PRO A 193 -46.40 -5.99 -5.85
C PRO A 193 -47.09 -6.58 -4.57
N LYS A 194 -47.30 -5.72 -3.54
CA LYS A 194 -48.45 -5.66 -2.58
C LYS A 194 -48.70 -6.84 -1.60
N ASP A 195 -49.46 -6.72 -0.48
CA ASP A 195 -50.17 -5.64 0.29
C ASP A 195 -50.29 -6.19 1.78
N GLU A 196 -50.78 -5.57 2.86
CA GLU A 196 -51.50 -4.31 3.17
C GLU A 196 -51.28 -3.89 4.68
N SER A 197 -51.98 -2.82 5.14
CA SER A 197 -52.59 -2.50 6.47
C SER A 197 -52.25 -3.33 7.76
N VAL A 198 -52.09 -2.76 8.97
CA VAL A 198 -53.02 -1.95 9.83
C VAL A 198 -52.26 -1.32 11.05
N LEU A 199 -52.74 -0.40 11.92
CA LEU A 199 -53.76 0.68 11.90
C LEU A 199 -53.71 1.52 13.22
N ALA A 200 -53.67 2.86 13.13
CA ALA A 200 -54.06 3.95 14.08
C ALA A 200 -53.85 3.88 15.63
N GLN A 201 -53.36 4.99 16.23
CA GLN A 201 -54.15 5.91 17.10
C GLN A 201 -53.39 7.20 17.54
N ASN A 202 -54.14 8.21 18.01
CA ASN A 202 -53.68 9.57 18.38
C ASN A 202 -52.97 9.66 19.74
N THR A 203 -52.27 10.77 20.02
CA THR A 203 -52.62 11.75 21.09
C THR A 203 -51.85 13.08 20.86
N GLU A 204 -52.40 14.18 21.37
CA GLU A 204 -51.97 15.58 21.16
C GLU A 204 -51.37 16.19 22.47
N VAL A 205 -51.23 17.52 22.57
CA VAL A 205 -50.80 18.32 23.75
C VAL A 205 -49.27 18.34 24.01
N THR A 206 -48.53 19.41 24.37
CA THR A 206 -48.63 20.90 24.37
C THR A 206 -48.03 21.49 25.67
N SER A 207 -47.20 22.54 25.52
CA SER A 207 -46.78 23.56 26.53
C SER A 207 -45.60 23.33 27.52
N ASP A 208 -45.06 24.49 27.90
CA ASP A 208 -44.02 24.89 28.88
C ASP A 208 -42.58 24.32 28.75
N LYS A 209 -41.45 25.07 28.75
CA LYS A 209 -41.05 26.47 29.09
C LYS A 209 -40.43 26.66 30.50
N LEU A 210 -39.36 27.46 30.55
CA LEU A 210 -38.47 27.79 31.69
C LEU A 210 -37.60 26.58 32.13
N ALA A 211 -36.25 26.62 32.21
CA ALA A 211 -35.25 27.67 32.44
C ALA A 211 -35.14 28.15 33.91
N VAL A 212 -34.08 27.70 34.61
CA VAL A 212 -33.26 28.47 35.59
C VAL A 212 -32.03 27.63 36.02
N GLU A 213 -30.87 28.29 36.01
CA GLU A 213 -29.62 27.97 36.70
C GLU A 213 -29.20 29.27 37.46
N PRO A 214 -28.14 29.35 38.29
CA PRO A 214 -27.31 28.32 38.93
C PRO A 214 -27.09 28.57 40.47
N ALA A 215 -26.35 27.68 41.16
CA ALA A 215 -25.53 27.93 42.38
C ALA A 215 -24.89 26.58 42.84
N THR A 216 -23.57 26.34 43.01
CA THR A 216 -22.49 26.99 43.81
C THR A 216 -22.57 26.80 45.33
N ASN A 217 -21.75 25.87 45.85
CA ASN A 217 -21.10 25.74 47.19
C ASN A 217 -20.48 24.32 47.20
N ASP A 218 -19.18 24.04 47.31
CA ASP A 218 -18.09 24.57 48.16
C ASP A 218 -18.18 24.14 49.64
N VAL A 219 -17.20 23.33 50.10
CA VAL A 219 -16.38 23.49 51.33
C VAL A 219 -15.60 22.20 51.67
N SER A 220 -14.28 22.31 51.58
CA SER A 220 -13.20 21.66 52.35
C SER A 220 -13.39 20.34 53.11
N LYS A 221 -12.43 19.42 52.90
CA LYS A 221 -11.64 18.86 54.03
C LYS A 221 -10.18 18.65 53.64
N ALA A 222 -9.27 18.81 54.60
CA ALA A 222 -7.81 18.81 54.40
C ALA A 222 -7.08 18.22 55.63
N VAL A 223 -5.74 18.15 55.58
CA VAL A 223 -4.81 17.59 56.60
C VAL A 223 -4.88 16.03 56.58
N GLU A 224 -3.80 15.26 56.69
CA GLU A 224 -2.50 15.44 57.39
C GLU A 224 -1.30 14.83 56.62
N ALA A 225 -0.06 15.02 57.10
CA ALA A 225 1.15 14.53 56.41
C ALA A 225 2.29 14.08 57.35
N SER A 226 2.89 12.91 57.05
CA SER A 226 4.25 12.48 57.43
C SER A 226 4.58 12.30 58.94
N PRO A 227 5.75 11.73 59.30
CA PRO A 227 6.43 10.57 58.72
C PRO A 227 6.81 9.51 59.80
N THR A 228 7.24 8.32 59.38
CA THR A 228 8.05 7.41 60.22
C THR A 228 9.19 6.83 59.41
N ALA A 229 10.41 6.91 59.94
CA ALA A 229 11.60 6.23 59.42
C ALA A 229 12.18 5.31 60.51
N SER A 230 12.78 4.20 60.10
CA SER A 230 13.72 3.40 60.89
C SER A 230 14.79 2.85 59.95
N ALA A 231 16.00 2.62 60.45
CA ALA A 231 17.20 2.59 59.62
C ALA A 231 18.15 1.43 59.93
N GLN A 232 19.06 1.18 58.96
CA GLN A 232 20.28 0.36 59.08
C GLN A 232 20.01 -1.17 59.25
N GLN A 233 20.94 -2.08 58.95
CA GLN A 233 22.37 -1.93 58.62
C GLN A 233 22.88 -3.14 57.81
N SER A 234 23.72 -2.93 56.77
CA SER A 234 24.91 -3.77 56.46
C SER A 234 25.57 -3.42 55.12
N GLU A 235 26.61 -2.59 55.17
CA GLU A 235 27.80 -2.71 54.31
C GLU A 235 28.77 -3.68 55.05
N PRO A 236 29.73 -4.38 54.37
CA PRO A 236 30.93 -3.68 53.86
C PRO A 236 31.66 -4.32 52.66
N VAL A 237 32.80 -3.70 52.34
CA VAL A 237 33.92 -4.11 51.46
C VAL A 237 33.76 -3.71 49.99
N ALA A 238 34.73 -2.93 49.52
CA ALA A 238 34.86 -2.46 48.16
C ALA A 238 35.90 -3.29 47.38
N GLU A 239 35.67 -3.45 46.08
CA GLU A 239 36.73 -3.71 45.10
C GLU A 239 36.83 -2.52 44.12
N GLN A 240 38.06 -2.21 43.74
CA GLN A 240 38.42 -1.04 42.92
C GLN A 240 38.34 -1.43 41.43
N PRO A 241 37.89 -0.55 40.51
CA PRO A 241 37.34 -1.00 39.24
C PRO A 241 38.39 -1.56 38.27
N GLU A 242 38.14 -2.78 37.79
CA GLU A 242 38.75 -3.30 36.57
C GLU A 242 37.90 -2.89 35.36
N ALA A 243 38.55 -2.39 34.30
CA ALA A 243 37.90 -1.67 33.21
C ALA A 243 37.23 -2.62 32.19
N ALA A 244 36.10 -3.22 32.58
CA ALA A 244 35.20 -3.92 31.69
C ALA A 244 34.58 -2.93 30.68
N ILE A 245 35.15 -2.94 29.47
CA ILE A 245 34.84 -2.06 28.33
C ILE A 245 33.32 -1.93 28.14
N SER A 246 32.78 -0.73 28.40
CA SER A 246 31.39 -0.40 28.09
C SER A 246 31.21 -0.28 26.58
N SER A 247 30.96 -1.42 25.93
CA SER A 247 30.47 -1.46 24.55
C SER A 247 29.07 -0.86 24.53
N GLU A 248 28.98 0.43 24.18
CA GLU A 248 27.74 1.17 23.97
C GLU A 248 27.07 0.68 22.68
N VAL A 249 26.55 -0.55 22.73
CA VAL A 249 25.70 -1.12 21.69
C VAL A 249 24.36 -0.39 21.74
N PRO A 250 23.84 0.15 20.62
CA PRO A 250 22.52 0.78 20.63
C PRO A 250 21.47 -0.23 21.08
N GLU A 251 20.55 0.20 21.96
CA GLU A 251 19.49 -0.66 22.51
C GLU A 251 18.45 -1.01 21.43
N THR A 252 18.81 -1.97 20.57
CA THR A 252 17.97 -2.49 19.50
C THR A 252 17.29 -3.77 19.94
N SER A 253 15.97 -3.73 20.06
CA SER A 253 15.13 -4.91 20.24
C SER A 253 15.02 -5.71 18.94
N THR A 254 14.74 -7.01 19.06
CA THR A 254 14.48 -7.92 17.95
C THR A 254 13.07 -8.50 18.03
N VAL A 255 12.27 -8.24 16.99
CA VAL A 255 10.94 -8.78 16.81
C VAL A 255 11.01 -10.01 15.89
N VAL A 256 10.47 -11.14 16.33
CA VAL A 256 10.27 -12.32 15.49
C VAL A 256 8.78 -12.49 15.21
N MET A 257 8.42 -12.84 13.98
CA MET A 257 7.03 -13.08 13.57
C MET A 257 6.92 -14.39 12.77
N TYR A 258 6.00 -15.26 13.18
CA TYR A 258 5.72 -16.56 12.56
C TYR A 258 4.37 -16.51 11.85
N PHE A 259 4.32 -16.82 10.56
CA PHE A 259 3.12 -16.64 9.74
C PHE A 259 2.45 -17.98 9.43
N GLU A 260 1.34 -18.31 10.10
CA GLU A 260 0.55 -19.51 9.80
C GLU A 260 -0.17 -19.40 8.46
N GLN A 261 -0.56 -18.18 8.07
CA GLN A 261 -1.23 -17.90 6.79
C GLN A 261 -0.74 -16.59 6.16
N ASP A 262 -1.07 -16.41 4.87
CA ASP A 262 -0.89 -15.16 4.14
C ASP A 262 -1.48 -13.96 4.89
N SER A 263 -0.62 -13.00 5.25
CA SER A 263 -0.96 -11.80 6.01
C SER A 263 -0.14 -10.58 5.55
N TRP A 264 -0.75 -9.39 5.55
CA TRP A 264 -0.04 -8.13 5.31
C TRP A 264 0.69 -7.67 6.56
N VAL A 265 1.89 -7.12 6.39
CA VAL A 265 2.73 -6.57 7.45
C VAL A 265 3.23 -5.18 7.04
N GLU A 266 3.28 -4.26 7.98
CA GLU A 266 4.13 -3.06 7.92
C GLU A 266 4.69 -2.77 9.31
N ILE A 267 6.00 -2.52 9.41
CA ILE A 267 6.71 -2.25 10.67
C ILE A 267 7.60 -1.03 10.46
N PHE A 268 7.51 -0.08 11.38
CA PHE A 268 8.45 1.02 11.56
C PHE A 268 9.14 0.89 12.92
N ASP A 269 10.37 1.38 13.04
CA ASP A 269 11.09 1.52 14.30
C ASP A 269 10.77 2.87 14.99
N ALA A 270 11.49 3.19 16.07
CA ALA A 270 11.41 4.48 16.76
C ALA A 270 11.87 5.68 15.91
N THR A 271 12.79 5.50 14.94
CA THR A 271 13.24 6.58 14.04
C THR A 271 12.24 6.88 12.91
N GLN A 272 11.19 6.06 12.77
CA GLN A 272 10.23 6.06 11.66
C GLN A 272 10.82 5.54 10.34
N GLU A 273 11.94 4.81 10.39
CA GLU A 273 12.41 3.99 9.28
C GLU A 273 11.55 2.72 9.16
N ARG A 274 11.16 2.38 7.92
CA ARG A 274 10.26 1.25 7.65
C ARG A 274 11.03 -0.05 7.47
N VAL A 275 11.41 -0.64 8.60
CA VAL A 275 12.17 -1.89 8.71
C VAL A 275 11.52 -3.12 8.05
N ALA A 276 10.18 -3.16 7.88
CA ALA A 276 9.52 -4.21 7.09
C ALA A 276 8.21 -3.76 6.43
N PHE A 277 7.88 -4.32 5.25
CA PHE A 277 6.56 -4.16 4.63
C PHE A 277 6.19 -5.33 3.68
N GLY A 278 4.89 -5.45 3.36
CA GLY A 278 4.35 -6.32 2.31
C GLY A 278 3.54 -7.51 2.80
N VAL A 279 3.06 -8.35 1.87
CA VAL A 279 2.41 -9.64 2.21
C VAL A 279 3.48 -10.67 2.51
N LYS A 280 3.41 -11.30 3.68
CA LYS A 280 4.17 -12.50 4.04
C LYS A 280 3.29 -13.74 3.84
N LYS A 281 3.91 -14.84 3.43
CA LYS A 281 3.24 -16.10 3.07
C LYS A 281 3.11 -17.04 4.26
N ALA A 282 2.14 -17.96 4.18
CA ALA A 282 2.05 -19.11 5.08
C ALA A 282 3.41 -19.85 5.19
N GLY A 283 3.80 -20.23 6.40
CA GLY A 283 5.08 -20.89 6.70
C GLY A 283 6.30 -19.97 6.73
N TYR A 284 6.16 -18.66 6.48
CA TYR A 284 7.27 -17.71 6.60
C TYR A 284 7.57 -17.41 8.07
N THR A 285 8.85 -17.20 8.38
CA THR A 285 9.30 -16.60 9.65
C THR A 285 10.11 -15.36 9.32
N MET A 286 9.90 -14.28 10.08
CA MET A 286 10.57 -13.00 9.89
C MET A 286 11.24 -12.55 11.17
N THR A 287 12.51 -12.19 11.09
CA THR A 287 13.24 -11.52 12.18
C THR A 287 13.52 -10.08 11.76
N VAL A 288 13.26 -9.11 12.65
CA VAL A 288 13.46 -7.68 12.43
C VAL A 288 14.12 -7.10 13.68
N THR A 289 15.27 -6.44 13.51
CA THR A 289 15.99 -5.77 14.61
C THR A 289 15.99 -4.27 14.35
N GLY A 290 15.79 -3.46 15.40
CA GLY A 290 15.71 -2.00 15.30
C GLY A 290 15.43 -1.34 16.66
N LEU A 291 15.25 -0.02 16.67
CA LEU A 291 15.03 0.73 17.90
C LEU A 291 13.57 0.66 18.34
N ALA A 292 13.33 0.29 19.60
CA ALA A 292 12.01 0.29 20.22
C ALA A 292 11.58 1.73 20.62
N PRO A 293 10.27 2.06 20.64
CA PRO A 293 9.14 1.18 20.34
C PRO A 293 8.83 1.09 18.84
N PHE A 294 8.59 -0.13 18.36
CA PHE A 294 8.13 -0.35 16.98
C PHE A 294 6.66 0.07 16.81
N SER A 295 6.31 0.55 15.62
CA SER A 295 4.93 0.75 15.18
C SER A 295 4.56 -0.36 14.19
N VAL A 296 3.64 -1.25 14.59
CA VAL A 296 3.30 -2.46 13.85
C VAL A 296 1.88 -2.39 13.29
N VAL A 297 1.73 -2.76 12.03
CA VAL A 297 0.45 -2.93 11.34
C VAL A 297 0.36 -4.34 10.75
N LEU A 298 -0.66 -5.10 11.15
CA LEU A 298 -0.94 -6.45 10.63
C LEU A 298 -2.33 -6.52 9.96
N GLY A 299 -2.40 -7.24 8.85
CA GLY A 299 -3.65 -7.49 8.11
C GLY A 299 -4.52 -8.56 8.78
N LYS A 300 -4.01 -9.79 8.85
CA LYS A 300 -4.56 -10.88 9.67
C LYS A 300 -3.59 -11.13 10.82
N HIS A 301 -3.85 -10.59 11.99
CA HIS A 301 -3.02 -10.83 13.19
C HIS A 301 -3.28 -12.18 13.86
N GLN A 302 -4.50 -12.71 13.75
CA GLN A 302 -4.94 -14.00 14.34
C GLN A 302 -4.17 -15.24 13.84
N VAL A 303 -3.30 -15.08 12.84
CA VAL A 303 -2.51 -16.12 12.16
C VAL A 303 -1.02 -15.77 12.16
N VAL A 304 -0.62 -14.88 13.08
CA VAL A 304 0.75 -14.37 13.23
C VAL A 304 1.12 -14.36 14.71
N SER A 305 1.99 -15.28 15.12
CA SER A 305 2.60 -15.24 16.45
C SER A 305 3.76 -14.25 16.44
N ILE A 306 3.92 -13.47 17.53
CA ILE A 306 4.97 -12.45 17.67
C ILE A 306 5.77 -12.71 18.94
N GLU A 307 7.08 -12.60 18.83
CA GLU A 307 8.01 -12.53 19.96
C GLU A 307 8.78 -11.21 19.90
N LEU A 308 9.04 -10.60 21.06
CA LEU A 308 9.92 -9.44 21.23
C LEU A 308 11.03 -9.86 22.19
N ASP A 309 12.28 -9.81 21.74
CA ASP A 309 13.46 -10.19 22.54
C ASP A 309 13.34 -11.59 23.18
N GLY A 310 12.70 -12.51 22.44
CA GLY A 310 12.43 -13.89 22.85
C GLY A 310 11.23 -14.08 23.79
N GLN A 311 10.48 -13.02 24.13
CA GLN A 311 9.24 -13.11 24.89
C GLN A 311 8.02 -13.09 23.96
N PRO A 312 7.11 -14.09 24.02
CA PRO A 312 5.89 -14.10 23.20
C PRO A 312 4.90 -13.02 23.65
N ILE A 313 4.31 -12.32 22.69
CA ILE A 313 3.35 -11.23 22.92
C ILE A 313 1.95 -11.65 22.47
N ASP A 314 0.98 -11.63 23.39
CA ASP A 314 -0.42 -11.86 23.02
C ASP A 314 -1.02 -10.64 22.31
N ILE A 315 -1.53 -10.89 21.10
CA ILE A 315 -2.25 -9.92 20.27
C ILE A 315 -3.70 -10.35 20.01
N SER A 316 -4.19 -11.40 20.70
CA SER A 316 -5.51 -11.99 20.49
C SER A 316 -6.68 -11.04 20.78
N GLY A 317 -6.46 -10.05 21.66
CA GLY A 317 -7.42 -8.99 21.98
C GLY A 317 -7.63 -7.95 20.86
N LEU A 318 -6.80 -7.94 19.81
CA LEU A 318 -6.90 -6.94 18.75
C LEU A 318 -8.11 -7.21 17.80
N PRO A 319 -8.78 -6.15 17.31
CA PRO A 319 -10.09 -6.27 16.65
C PRO A 319 -10.02 -6.97 15.29
N ARG A 320 -10.77 -8.08 15.16
CA ARG A 320 -10.64 -9.08 14.09
C ARG A 320 -11.04 -8.66 12.67
N ASN A 321 -11.85 -7.60 12.52
CA ASN A 321 -12.42 -7.18 11.21
C ASN A 321 -11.79 -5.87 10.66
N ARG A 322 -10.56 -5.55 11.07
CA ARG A 322 -9.77 -4.43 10.53
C ARG A 322 -8.28 -4.72 10.69
N LEU A 323 -7.43 -3.93 10.03
CA LEU A 323 -5.99 -4.01 10.27
C LEU A 323 -5.69 -3.74 11.75
N ALA A 324 -4.99 -4.65 12.39
CA ALA A 324 -4.44 -4.45 13.73
C ALA A 324 -3.33 -3.40 13.66
N LYS A 325 -3.40 -2.38 14.51
CA LYS A 325 -2.39 -1.32 14.65
C LYS A 325 -2.03 -1.20 16.13
N PHE A 326 -0.76 -1.39 16.46
CA PHE A 326 -0.27 -1.43 17.84
C PHE A 326 1.21 -1.02 17.88
N LYS A 327 1.75 -0.85 19.08
CA LYS A 327 3.18 -0.65 19.31
C LYS A 327 3.78 -1.86 20.01
N LEU A 328 5.08 -2.08 19.82
CA LEU A 328 5.87 -3.08 20.57
C LEU A 328 7.03 -2.38 21.31
N PRO A 329 7.23 -2.59 22.62
CA PRO A 329 6.36 -3.36 23.53
C PRO A 329 4.93 -2.79 23.59
N LEU A 330 3.97 -3.65 23.95
CA LEU A 330 2.62 -3.19 24.28
C LEU A 330 2.68 -2.34 25.55
N ALA A 331 1.84 -1.31 25.65
CA ALA A 331 1.62 -0.62 26.90
C ALA A 331 0.70 -1.47 27.80
N GLU A 332 1.03 -1.52 29.10
CA GLU A 332 0.20 -2.11 30.17
C GLU A 332 -1.07 -1.29 30.44
#